data_AF-A0A098YVW9-F1
#
_entry.id   AF-A0A098YVW9-F1
#
_cell.length_a   1.000
_cell.length_b   1.000
_cell.length_c   1.000
_cell.angle_alpha   90.00
_cell.angle_beta   90.00
_cell.angle_gamma   90.00
#
_symmetry.space_group_name_H-M   'P 1'
#
loop_
_entity.id
_entity.type
_entity.pdbx_description
1 polymer ?
#
loop_
_entity_poly.entity_id
_entity_poly.type
_entity_poly.pdbx_seq_one_letter_code
_entity_poly.pdbx_strand_id
1 'polypeptide(L)'
;MIHKILSITFAFALLVGSPITMQASEGFEAIENEFQNVSISVSESVLHISGANGQVLQIYNVAGVCLMRVKIDSQDKRYELNYPKGCYIIKVGKTVRKISIR
;
A
#
# COMPACT_ATOMS: atom_id res chain seq x y z
N MET A 1 -53.95 -39.39 19.61
CA MET A 1 -52.55 -39.28 20.09
C MET A 1 -51.57 -38.81 19.01
N ILE A 2 -51.74 -39.20 17.73
CA ILE A 2 -50.89 -38.77 16.60
C ILE A 2 -50.82 -37.24 16.37
N HIS A 3 -51.93 -36.50 16.48
CA HIS A 3 -51.92 -35.04 16.30
C HIS A 3 -51.07 -34.31 17.35
N LYS A 4 -51.03 -34.81 18.59
CA LYS A 4 -50.18 -34.26 19.65
C LYS A 4 -48.70 -34.55 19.36
N ILE A 5 -48.38 -35.75 18.88
CA ILE A 5 -47.01 -36.11 18.49
C ILE A 5 -46.52 -35.23 17.34
N LEU A 6 -47.34 -35.02 16.31
CA LEU A 6 -47.03 -34.16 15.17
C LEU A 6 -46.82 -32.70 15.59
N SER A 7 -47.68 -32.17 16.46
CA SER A 7 -47.54 -30.81 16.98
C SER A 7 -46.28 -30.62 17.82
N ILE A 8 -45.87 -31.65 18.56
CA ILE A 8 -44.62 -31.63 19.35
C ILE A 8 -43.39 -31.69 18.44
N THR A 9 -43.41 -32.51 17.39
CA THR A 9 -42.28 -32.58 16.43
C THR A 9 -42.14 -31.30 15.63
N PHE A 10 -43.25 -30.69 15.22
CA PHE A 10 -43.23 -29.41 14.51
C PHE A 10 -42.70 -28.26 15.38
N ALA A 11 -43.09 -28.20 16.65
CA ALA A 11 -42.57 -27.21 17.59
C ALA A 11 -41.07 -27.35 17.84
N PHE A 12 -40.55 -28.58 17.85
CA PHE A 12 -39.11 -28.82 18.03
C PHE A 12 -38.28 -28.41 16.81
N ALA A 13 -38.81 -28.57 15.59
CA ALA A 13 -38.14 -28.19 14.35
C ALA A 13 -37.92 -26.67 14.22
N LEU A 14 -38.78 -25.85 14.83
CA LEU A 14 -38.66 -24.39 14.79
C LEU A 14 -37.53 -23.84 15.70
N LEU A 15 -37.07 -24.62 16.69
CA LEU A 15 -36.06 -24.18 17.64
C LEU A 15 -34.61 -24.31 17.14
N VAL A 16 -34.37 -25.08 16.07
CA VAL A 16 -33.02 -25.34 15.51
C VAL A 16 -32.64 -24.42 14.34
N GLY A 17 -33.57 -23.57 13.87
CA GLY A 17 -33.34 -22.64 12.77
C GLY A 17 -32.89 -21.24 13.22
N SER A 18 -31.68 -21.10 13.77
CA SER A 18 -31.08 -19.78 14.00
C SER A 18 -30.15 -19.39 12.84
N PRO A 19 -30.17 -18.12 12.37
CA PRO A 19 -29.30 -17.67 11.31
C PRO A 19 -27.85 -17.63 11.79
N ILE A 20 -26.96 -18.34 11.07
CA ILE A 20 -25.52 -18.24 11.29
C ILE A 20 -25.04 -16.96 10.61
N THR A 21 -24.41 -16.07 11.35
CA THR A 21 -23.74 -14.91 10.79
C THR A 21 -22.36 -15.33 10.27
N MET A 22 -22.18 -15.35 8.95
CA MET A 22 -20.84 -15.46 8.36
C MET A 22 -20.25 -14.06 8.23
N GLN A 23 -19.16 -13.81 8.93
CA GLN A 23 -18.34 -12.63 8.70
C GLN A 23 -17.27 -13.00 7.67
N ALA A 24 -17.15 -12.22 6.61
CA ALA A 24 -16.02 -12.32 5.70
C ALA A 24 -14.78 -11.84 6.46
N SER A 25 -13.94 -12.78 6.87
CA SER A 25 -12.58 -12.43 7.28
C SER A 25 -11.83 -12.08 5.99
N GLU A 26 -11.53 -10.79 5.81
CA GLU A 26 -10.48 -10.41 4.89
C GLU A 26 -9.19 -11.00 5.46
N GLY A 27 -8.83 -12.19 4.98
CA GLY A 27 -7.52 -12.79 5.15
C GLY A 27 -6.52 -11.93 4.41
N PHE A 28 -6.22 -10.75 4.96
CA PHE A 28 -5.03 -10.01 4.61
C PHE A 28 -3.88 -10.80 5.25
N GLU A 29 -3.43 -11.84 4.55
CA GLU A 29 -2.09 -12.35 4.74
C GLU A 29 -1.17 -11.19 4.38
N ALA A 30 -0.86 -10.37 5.37
CA ALA A 30 0.26 -9.46 5.31
C ALA A 30 1.47 -10.35 5.12
N ILE A 31 1.87 -10.55 3.86
CA ILE A 31 3.24 -10.87 3.55
C ILE A 31 4.02 -9.73 4.20
N GLU A 32 4.60 -10.02 5.36
CA GLU A 32 5.55 -9.17 6.06
C GLU A 32 6.81 -9.16 5.19
N ASN A 33 6.67 -8.55 4.02
CA ASN A 33 7.77 -8.20 3.16
C ASN A 33 8.52 -7.18 4.01
N GLU A 34 9.69 -7.54 4.53
CA GLU A 34 10.64 -6.61 5.12
C GLU A 34 10.85 -5.47 4.13
N PHE A 35 9.99 -4.45 4.19
CA PHE A 35 10.16 -3.24 3.46
C PHE A 35 11.37 -2.61 4.15
N GLN A 36 12.54 -2.74 3.52
CA GLN A 36 13.55 -1.69 3.57
C GLN A 36 12.77 -0.39 3.32
N ASN A 37 12.46 0.33 4.39
CA ASN A 37 11.45 1.37 4.37
C ASN A 37 12.10 2.59 3.71
N VAL A 38 12.06 2.59 2.37
CA VAL A 38 12.61 3.69 1.57
C VAL A 38 11.81 4.93 1.90
N SER A 39 12.43 5.86 2.60
CA SER A 39 11.83 7.16 2.89
C SER A 39 12.22 8.15 1.81
N ILE A 40 11.23 8.88 1.31
CA ILE A 40 11.40 9.93 0.30
C ILE A 40 10.81 11.21 0.88
N SER A 41 11.65 12.23 1.05
CA SER A 41 11.25 13.56 1.49
C SER A 41 11.85 14.64 0.59
N VAL A 42 11.17 15.78 0.50
CA VAL A 42 11.63 16.92 -0.29
C VAL A 42 11.53 18.17 0.56
N SER A 43 12.64 18.90 0.63
CA SER A 43 12.73 20.21 1.28
C SER A 43 13.18 21.21 0.23
N GLU A 44 12.30 22.14 -0.14
CA GLU A 44 12.51 23.09 -1.23
C GLU A 44 12.82 22.40 -2.56
N SER A 45 14.10 22.35 -2.95
CA SER A 45 14.60 21.67 -4.15
C SER A 45 15.52 20.48 -3.82
N VAL A 46 15.65 20.10 -2.55
CA VAL A 46 16.51 18.99 -2.14
C VAL A 46 15.68 17.75 -1.88
N LEU A 47 15.92 16.71 -2.67
CA LEU A 47 15.36 15.38 -2.49
C LEU A 47 16.24 14.57 -1.56
N HIS A 48 15.71 14.18 -0.40
CA HIS A 48 16.36 13.30 0.55
C HIS A 48 15.74 11.91 0.50
N ILE A 49 16.61 10.91 0.31
CA ILE A 49 16.23 9.50 0.22
C ILE A 49 17.02 8.73 1.26
N SER A 50 16.33 7.98 2.11
CA SER A 50 16.95 7.06 3.06
C SER A 50 16.47 5.62 2.88
N GLY A 51 17.28 4.64 3.28
CA GLY A 51 16.97 3.22 3.20
C GLY A 51 16.98 2.63 1.78
N ALA A 52 17.67 3.27 0.83
CA ALA A 52 17.59 2.94 -0.60
C ALA A 52 18.92 2.46 -1.23
N ASN A 53 19.89 2.02 -0.42
CA ASN A 53 21.18 1.55 -0.95
C ASN A 53 20.97 0.39 -1.95
N GLY A 54 21.61 0.47 -3.11
CA GLY A 54 21.52 -0.49 -4.19
C GLY A 54 20.29 -0.34 -5.08
N GLN A 55 19.30 0.49 -4.70
CA GLN A 55 18.11 0.73 -5.51
C GLN A 55 18.36 1.78 -6.61
N VAL A 56 17.48 1.82 -7.60
CA VAL A 56 17.54 2.78 -8.70
C VAL A 56 16.52 3.89 -8.45
N LEU A 57 17.01 5.12 -8.34
CA LEU A 57 16.22 6.35 -8.38
C LEU A 57 15.85 6.66 -9.83
N GLN A 58 14.58 6.96 -10.06
CA GLN A 58 14.04 7.44 -11.32
C GLN A 58 13.14 8.64 -11.05
N ILE A 59 13.33 9.73 -11.79
CA ILE A 59 12.53 10.94 -11.70
C ILE A 59 11.79 11.14 -13.01
N TYR A 60 10.49 11.38 -12.94
CA TYR A 60 9.64 11.62 -14.09
C TYR A 60 8.90 12.95 -13.97
N ASN A 61 8.66 13.61 -15.10
CA ASN A 61 7.69 14.69 -15.17
C ASN A 61 6.24 14.14 -15.29
N VAL A 62 5.25 15.04 -15.25
CA VAL A 62 3.83 14.67 -15.38
C VAL A 62 3.46 14.03 -16.73
N ALA A 63 4.27 14.25 -17.77
CA ALA A 63 4.09 13.62 -19.08
C ALA A 63 4.70 12.20 -19.15
N GLY A 64 5.33 11.72 -18.07
CA GLY A 64 5.96 10.40 -18.01
C GLY A 64 7.36 10.31 -18.61
N VAL A 65 7.98 11.44 -18.95
CA VAL A 65 9.38 11.48 -19.44
C VAL A 65 10.34 11.31 -18.25
N CYS A 66 11.29 10.38 -18.37
CA CYS A 66 12.32 10.15 -17.35
C CYS A 66 13.43 11.21 -17.45
N LEU A 67 13.53 12.07 -16.44
CA LEU A 67 14.51 13.16 -16.35
C LEU A 67 15.85 12.71 -15.75
N MET A 68 15.81 11.73 -14.86
CA MET A 68 16.99 11.20 -14.17
C MET A 68 16.81 9.72 -13.86
N ARG A 69 17.88 8.95 -14.04
CA ARG A 69 17.98 7.55 -13.62
C ARG A 69 19.38 7.30 -13.05
N VAL A 70 19.47 6.94 -11.77
CA VAL A 70 20.75 6.72 -11.10
C VAL A 70 20.62 5.62 -10.05
N LYS A 71 21.68 4.82 -9.88
CA LYS A 71 21.77 3.84 -8.80
C LYS A 71 22.24 4.54 -7.53
N ILE A 72 21.53 4.33 -6.43
CA ILE A 72 21.88 4.82 -5.11
C ILE A 72 22.91 3.85 -4.51
N ASP A 73 24.03 4.39 -4.03
CA ASP A 73 25.18 3.65 -3.48
C ASP A 73 25.32 3.81 -1.95
N SER A 74 24.46 4.62 -1.32
CA SER A 74 24.48 4.90 0.12
C SER A 74 23.09 4.69 0.73
N GLN A 75 23.02 4.42 2.04
CA GLN A 75 21.74 4.34 2.76
C GLN A 75 21.06 5.71 2.91
N ASP A 76 21.80 6.81 2.85
CA ASP A 76 21.29 8.19 2.90
C ASP A 76 21.92 8.98 1.75
N LYS A 77 21.08 9.58 0.89
CA LYS A 77 21.49 10.44 -0.22
C LYS A 77 20.61 11.67 -0.30
N ARG A 78 21.23 12.76 -0.74
CA ARG A 78 20.56 14.01 -1.12
C ARG A 78 20.85 14.32 -2.57
N TYR A 79 19.82 14.75 -3.30
CA TYR A 79 19.90 15.19 -4.69
C TYR A 79 19.31 16.59 -4.81
N GLU A 80 20.05 17.50 -5.43
CA GLU A 80 19.50 18.81 -5.81
C GLU A 80 18.67 18.66 -7.09
N LEU A 81 17.38 18.96 -6.98
CA LEU A 81 16.43 18.95 -8.08
C LEU A 81 16.43 20.33 -8.74
N ASN A 82 17.29 20.51 -9.74
CA ASN A 82 17.34 21.73 -10.54
C ASN A 82 16.31 21.69 -11.69
N TYR A 83 15.05 21.42 -11.34
CA TYR A 83 13.94 21.36 -12.29
C TYR A 83 12.97 22.52 -12.09
N PRO A 84 12.26 22.96 -13.15
CA PRO A 84 11.24 24.00 -13.02
C PRO A 84 10.16 23.64 -11.98
N LYS A 85 9.53 24.67 -11.39
CA LYS A 85 8.41 24.51 -10.47
C LYS A 85 7.32 23.65 -11.09
N GLY A 86 6.80 22.69 -10.32
CA GLY A 86 5.81 21.74 -10.83
C GLY A 86 5.77 20.42 -10.08
N CYS A 87 4.95 19.50 -10.58
CA CYS A 87 4.80 18.17 -10.03
C CYS A 87 5.76 17.17 -10.70
N TYR A 88 6.35 16.29 -9.90
CA TYR A 88 7.22 15.22 -10.37
C TYR A 88 6.89 13.92 -9.67
N ILE A 89 7.26 12.81 -10.31
CA ILE A 89 7.09 11.47 -9.78
C ILE A 89 8.48 10.91 -9.50
N ILE A 90 8.72 10.58 -8.23
CA ILE A 90 9.96 9.95 -7.77
C ILE A 90 9.68 8.47 -7.57
N LYS A 91 10.47 7.61 -8.22
CA LYS A 91 10.43 6.17 -8.05
C LYS A 91 11.78 5.66 -7.57
N VAL A 92 11.78 4.91 -6.49
CA VAL A 92 12.96 4.27 -5.90
C VAL A 92 12.60 2.81 -5.63
N GLY A 93 13.12 1.91 -6.46
CA GLY A 93 12.72 0.50 -6.41
C GLY A 93 11.21 0.32 -6.56
N LYS A 94 10.54 -0.17 -5.50
CA LYS A 94 9.08 -0.36 -5.43
C LYS A 94 8.33 0.87 -4.90
N THR A 95 9.02 1.82 -4.28
CA THR A 95 8.41 3.00 -3.66
C THR A 95 8.24 4.11 -4.70
N VAL A 96 7.04 4.69 -4.79
CA VAL A 96 6.71 5.80 -5.70
C VAL A 96 6.05 6.92 -4.93
N ARG A 97 6.46 8.17 -5.17
CA ARG A 97 5.89 9.36 -4.51
C ARG A 97 5.76 10.53 -5.47
N LYS A 98 4.60 11.20 -5.44
CA LYS A 98 4.42 12.51 -6.08
C LYS A 98 5.06 13.59 -5.21
N ILE A 99 5.86 14.46 -5.80
CA ILE A 99 6.44 15.63 -5.15
C ILE A 99 6.02 16.89 -5.91
N SER A 100 6.06 18.03 -5.22
CA SER A 100 5.85 19.34 -5.81
C SER A 100 7.04 20.23 -5.46
N ILE A 101 7.71 20.77 -6.49
CA ILE A 101 8.77 21.78 -6.34
C ILE A 101 8.09 23.15 -6.42
N ARG A 102 8.25 23.95 -5.35
CA ARG A 102 7.54 25.24 -5.16
C ARG A 102 8.32 26.46 -5.62
#